data_AF-A0A3N1XWC2-F1
#
_entry.id   AF-A0A3N1XWC2-F1
#
_cell.length_a   1.000
_cell.length_b   1.000
_cell.length_c   1.000
_cell.angle_alpha   90.00
_cell.angle_beta   90.00
_cell.angle_gamma   90.00
#
_symmetry.space_group_name_H-M   'P 1'
#
loop_
_entity.id
_entity.type
_entity.pdbx_description
1 polymer ?
#
loop_
_entity_poly.entity_id
_entity_poly.type
_entity_poly.pdbx_seq_one_letter_code
_entity_poly.pdbx_strand_id
1 'polypeptide(L)'
;MDFLRFFIVLLLPGFIAARSYSIIAADRRRNMVFNALIFDLLTFIINITGLFYFKAINTMTELLTSFECLSFTRKYALLSILVGIILSVIFGVITRFIPRFRRN
;
A
#
# COMPACT_ATOMS: atom_id res chain seq x y z
N MET A 1 15.48 15.40 8.26
CA MET A 1 14.40 15.79 7.32
C MET A 1 13.80 14.56 6.61
N ASP A 2 14.18 13.35 7.03
CA ASP A 2 13.91 12.10 6.30
C ASP A 2 12.64 11.38 6.76
N PHE A 3 12.19 11.66 7.99
CA PHE A 3 10.95 11.11 8.54
C PHE A 3 9.72 11.49 7.69
N LEU A 4 9.62 12.75 7.26
CA LEU A 4 8.54 13.20 6.38
C LEU A 4 8.57 12.50 5.02
N ARG A 5 9.75 12.28 4.44
CA ARG A 5 9.89 11.52 3.19
C ARG A 5 9.42 10.09 3.37
N PHE A 6 9.83 9.43 4.45
CA PHE A 6 9.40 8.07 4.75
C PHE A 6 7.88 8.01 4.94
N PHE A 7 7.32 8.94 5.70
CA PHE A 7 5.88 9.02 5.94
C PHE A 7 5.09 9.21 4.64
N ILE A 8 5.58 10.06 3.73
CA ILE A 8 4.97 10.23 2.41
C ILE A 8 5.10 8.95 1.58
N VAL A 9 6.29 8.34 1.51
CA VAL A 9 6.51 7.09 0.75
C VAL A 9 5.65 5.95 1.29
N LEU A 10 5.38 5.94 2.60
CA LEU A 10 4.54 4.95 3.25
C LEU A 10 3.04 5.19 2.99
N LEU A 11 2.56 6.44 3.03
CA LEU A 11 1.13 6.75 2.91
C LEU A 11 0.62 6.94 1.48
N LEU A 12 1.47 7.47 0.59
CA LEU A 12 1.07 7.75 -0.79
C LEU A 12 0.51 6.51 -1.52
N PRO A 13 1.11 5.31 -1.38
CA PRO A 13 0.63 4.10 -2.05
C PRO A 13 -0.80 3.72 -1.66
N GLY A 14 -1.15 3.78 -0.37
CA GLY A 14 -2.48 3.43 0.12
C GLY A 14 -3.54 4.45 -0.25
N PHE A 15 -3.19 5.74 -0.35
CA PHE A 15 -4.09 6.74 -0.95
C PHE A 15 -4.40 6.44 -2.42
N ILE A 16 -3.38 6.07 -3.20
CA ILE A 16 -3.55 5.67 -4.62
C ILE A 16 -4.38 4.38 -4.72
N ALA A 17 -4.11 3.40 -3.85
CA ALA A 17 -4.86 2.15 -3.77
C ALA A 17 -6.33 2.37 -3.38
N ALA A 18 -6.61 3.18 -2.37
CA ALA A 18 -7.98 3.49 -1.97
C ALA A 18 -8.77 4.22 -3.05
N ARG A 19 -8.12 5.13 -3.79
CA ARG A 19 -8.74 5.79 -4.95
C ARG A 19 -9.10 4.79 -6.04
N SER A 20 -8.14 3.97 -6.45
CA SER A 20 -8.39 2.94 -7.47
C SER A 20 -9.48 1.95 -7.00
N TYR A 21 -9.50 1.59 -5.73
CA TYR A 21 -10.49 0.68 -5.16
C TYR A 21 -11.90 1.29 -5.25
N SER A 22 -12.04 2.57 -4.89
CA SER A 22 -13.34 3.27 -4.97
C SER A 22 -13.91 3.31 -6.39
N ILE A 23 -13.03 3.40 -7.41
CA ILE A 23 -13.42 3.38 -8.83
C ILE A 23 -13.88 1.98 -9.23
N ILE A 24 -13.12 0.94 -8.84
CA ILE A 24 -13.39 -0.45 -9.24
C ILE A 24 -14.61 -1.03 -8.53
N ALA A 25 -14.74 -0.78 -7.23
CA ALA A 25 -15.85 -1.25 -6.40
C ALA A 25 -17.16 -0.49 -6.67
N ALA A 26 -17.11 0.63 -7.41
CA ALA A 26 -18.24 1.55 -7.63
C ALA A 26 -18.94 1.98 -6.32
N ASP A 27 -18.20 2.01 -5.22
CA ASP A 27 -18.69 2.37 -3.88
C ASP A 27 -18.13 3.73 -3.46
N ARG A 28 -18.94 4.76 -3.68
CA ARG A 28 -18.60 6.16 -3.39
C ARG A 28 -18.81 6.57 -1.93
N ARG A 29 -19.44 5.72 -1.08
CA ARG A 29 -19.83 6.12 0.30
C ARG A 29 -18.83 5.73 1.38
N ARG A 30 -17.79 4.95 1.05
CA ARG A 30 -16.87 4.42 2.05
C ARG A 30 -15.82 5.45 2.47
N ASN A 31 -15.47 5.48 3.76
CA ASN A 31 -14.46 6.38 4.33
C ASN A 31 -13.10 6.19 3.61
N MET A 32 -12.77 7.12 2.70
CA MET A 32 -11.57 7.06 1.87
C MET A 32 -10.29 6.99 2.71
N VAL A 33 -10.23 7.75 3.81
CA VAL A 33 -9.08 7.75 4.74
C VAL A 33 -8.89 6.39 5.41
N PHE A 34 -9.98 5.77 5.85
CA PHE A 34 -9.93 4.45 6.50
C PHE A 34 -9.48 3.35 5.53
N ASN A 35 -10.02 3.35 4.30
CA ASN A 35 -9.57 2.42 3.27
C ASN A 35 -8.10 2.66 2.88
N ALA A 36 -7.65 3.92 2.80
CA ALA A 36 -6.25 4.26 2.51
C ALA A 36 -5.31 3.69 3.57
N LEU A 37 -5.64 3.87 4.85
CA LEU A 37 -4.88 3.31 5.97
C LEU A 37 -4.80 1.77 5.93
N ILE A 38 -5.91 1.09 5.57
CA ILE A 38 -5.91 -0.36 5.40
C ILE A 38 -4.99 -0.78 4.26
N PHE A 39 -5.11 -0.13 3.10
CA PHE A 39 -4.26 -0.45 1.96
C PHE A 39 -2.79 -0.13 2.21
N ASP A 40 -2.48 0.94 2.94
CA ASP A 40 -1.12 1.25 3.38
C ASP A 40 -0.57 0.16 4.27
N LEU A 41 -1.33 -0.27 5.29
CA LEU A 41 -0.90 -1.32 6.20
C LEU A 41 -0.61 -2.62 5.45
N LEU A 42 -1.50 -3.02 4.54
CA LEU A 42 -1.31 -4.24 3.75
C LEU A 42 -0.12 -4.13 2.80
N THR A 43 0.01 -3.00 2.09
CA THR A 43 1.15 -2.71 1.22
C THR A 43 2.46 -2.78 1.99
N PHE A 44 2.50 -2.17 3.17
CA PHE A 44 3.68 -2.16 4.03
C PHE A 44 4.08 -3.56 4.50
N ILE A 45 3.12 -4.39 4.94
CA ILE A 45 3.37 -5.77 5.35
C ILE A 45 3.94 -6.58 4.18
N ILE A 46 3.35 -6.47 2.99
CA ILE A 46 3.80 -7.19 1.80
C ILE A 46 5.20 -6.75 1.41
N ASN A 47 5.47 -5.44 1.45
CA ASN A 47 6.79 -4.92 1.12
C ASN A 47 7.84 -5.39 2.13
N ILE A 48 7.61 -5.27 3.44
CA ILE A 48 8.59 -5.75 4.44
C ILE A 48 8.81 -7.25 4.29
N THR A 49 7.76 -8.04 4.09
CA THR A 49 7.87 -9.47 3.82
C THR A 49 8.71 -9.73 2.57
N GLY A 50 8.45 -8.98 1.49
CA GLY A 50 9.25 -9.05 0.27
C GLY A 50 10.72 -8.70 0.50
N LEU A 51 11.02 -7.62 1.23
CA LEU A 51 12.39 -7.27 1.57
C LEU A 51 13.09 -8.32 2.42
N PHE A 52 12.38 -8.95 3.35
CA PHE A 52 12.90 -10.06 4.14
C PHE A 52 13.33 -11.21 3.22
N TYR A 53 12.49 -11.62 2.28
CA TYR A 53 12.83 -12.69 1.34
C TYR A 53 13.90 -12.32 0.30
N PHE A 54 13.84 -11.13 -0.30
CA PHE A 54 14.72 -10.75 -1.41
C PHE A 54 16.05 -10.16 -0.96
N LYS A 55 16.11 -9.52 0.21
CA LYS A 55 17.26 -8.72 0.64
C LYS A 55 17.70 -9.05 2.08
N ALA A 56 17.08 -10.02 2.73
CA ALA A 56 17.38 -10.48 4.08
C ALA A 56 17.41 -9.36 5.14
N ILE A 57 16.64 -8.29 4.91
CA ILE A 57 16.52 -7.19 5.87
C ILE A 57 15.61 -7.66 7.00
N ASN A 58 16.20 -7.83 8.18
CA ASN A 58 15.53 -8.47 9.33
C ASN A 58 15.18 -7.46 10.42
N THR A 59 15.79 -6.28 10.39
CA THR A 59 15.63 -5.26 11.42
C THR A 59 15.11 -3.94 10.83
N MET A 60 14.38 -3.18 11.65
CA MET A 60 13.94 -1.83 11.27
C MET A 60 15.13 -0.89 11.04
N THR A 61 16.25 -1.11 11.72
CA THR A 61 17.46 -0.31 11.56
C THR A 61 18.07 -0.48 10.17
N GLU A 62 18.19 -1.71 9.67
CA GLU A 62 18.67 -2.00 8.31
C GLU A 62 17.73 -1.50 7.22
N LEU A 63 16.42 -1.49 7.52
CA LEU A 63 15.42 -0.93 6.62
C LEU A 63 15.63 0.58 6.48
N LEU A 64 15.75 1.30 7.59
CA LEU A 64 15.94 2.74 7.62
C LEU A 64 17.27 3.17 6.97
N THR A 65 18.37 2.45 7.23
CA THR A 65 19.66 2.72 6.57
C THR A 65 19.60 2.46 5.07
N SER A 66 18.82 1.46 4.62
CA SER A 66 18.59 1.24 3.18
C SER A 66 17.86 2.39 2.51
N PHE A 67 16.98 3.11 3.24
CA PHE A 67 16.24 4.26 2.72
C PHE A 67 17.08 5.55 2.60
N GLU A 68 18.27 5.61 3.18
CA GLU A 68 19.23 6.70 2.94
C GLU A 68 19.73 6.68 1.48
N CYS A 69 19.69 5.51 0.83
CA CYS A 69 20.02 5.39 -0.57
C CYS A 69 18.85 5.81 -1.47
N LEU A 70 19.00 6.92 -2.19
CA LEU A 70 17.98 7.48 -3.10
C LEU A 70 17.48 6.46 -4.15
N SER A 71 18.37 5.60 -4.65
CA SER A 71 18.05 4.56 -5.61
C SER A 71 17.13 3.50 -5.02
N PHE A 72 17.36 3.12 -3.76
CA PHE A 72 16.55 2.15 -3.05
C PHE A 72 15.15 2.71 -2.75
N THR A 73 15.08 3.93 -2.25
CA THR A 73 13.81 4.62 -1.92
C THR A 73 12.90 4.74 -3.13
N ARG A 74 13.44 5.08 -4.31
CA ARG A 74 12.66 5.15 -5.55
C ARG A 74 12.12 3.79 -5.99
N LYS A 75 12.95 2.74 -5.92
CA LYS A 75 12.53 1.36 -6.25
C LYS A 75 11.45 0.87 -5.29
N TYR A 76 11.61 1.12 -4.00
CA TYR A 76 10.63 0.78 -2.98
C TYR A 76 9.29 1.50 -3.19
N ALA A 77 9.33 2.81 -3.47
CA ALA A 77 8.12 3.58 -3.72
C ALA A 77 7.34 3.06 -4.94
N LEU A 78 8.03 2.75 -6.05
CA LEU A 78 7.41 2.16 -7.22
C LEU A 78 6.80 0.78 -6.93
N LEU A 79 7.53 -0.07 -6.19
CA LEU A 79 7.03 -1.38 -5.79
C LEU A 79 5.78 -1.26 -4.92
N SER A 80 5.79 -0.32 -3.97
CA SER A 80 4.65 -0.06 -3.07
C SER A 80 3.40 0.36 -3.83
N ILE A 81 3.54 1.27 -4.81
CA ILE A 81 2.42 1.69 -5.66
C ILE A 81 1.88 0.50 -6.45
N LEU A 82 2.77 -0.32 -7.03
CA LEU A 82 2.37 -1.50 -7.79
C LEU A 82 1.61 -2.52 -6.93
N VAL A 83 2.12 -2.83 -5.74
CA VAL A 83 1.44 -3.71 -4.77
C VAL A 83 0.08 -3.13 -4.36
N GLY A 84 0.02 -1.83 -4.06
CA GLY A 84 -1.23 -1.16 -3.69
C GLY A 84 -2.29 -1.22 -4.80
N ILE A 85 -1.90 -1.02 -6.06
CA ILE A 85 -2.80 -1.16 -7.21
C ILE A 85 -3.30 -2.61 -7.34
N ILE A 86 -2.42 -3.60 -7.23
CA ILE A 86 -2.81 -5.02 -7.29
C ILE A 86 -3.83 -5.34 -6.20
N LEU A 87 -3.56 -4.92 -4.96
CA LEU A 87 -4.49 -5.13 -3.86
C LEU A 87 -5.85 -4.48 -4.12
N SER A 88 -5.82 -3.22 -4.55
CA SER A 88 -7.01 -2.46 -4.88
C SER A 88 -7.88 -3.14 -5.94
N VAL A 89 -7.25 -3.70 -6.97
CA VAL A 89 -7.94 -4.48 -8.01
C VAL A 89 -8.56 -5.74 -7.42
N ILE A 90 -7.80 -6.53 -6.67
CA ILE A 90 -8.27 -7.77 -6.05
C ILE A 90 -9.47 -7.49 -5.14
N PHE A 91 -9.31 -6.57 -4.18
CA PHE A 91 -10.38 -6.22 -3.25
C PHE A 91 -11.58 -5.60 -3.97
N GLY A 92 -11.36 -4.70 -4.94
CA GLY A 92 -12.43 -4.06 -5.71
C GLY A 92 -13.27 -5.06 -6.48
N VAL A 93 -12.62 -6.02 -7.14
CA VAL A 93 -13.26 -7.14 -7.83
C VAL A 93 -14.05 -7.99 -6.84
N ILE A 94 -13.44 -8.40 -5.71
CA ILE A 94 -14.12 -9.20 -4.68
C ILE A 94 -15.40 -8.51 -4.20
N THR A 95 -15.35 -7.22 -3.87
CA THR A 95 -16.56 -6.48 -3.45
C THR A 95 -17.61 -6.36 -4.54
N ARG A 96 -17.22 -6.35 -5.82
CA ARG A 96 -18.16 -6.29 -6.94
C ARG A 96 -18.84 -7.63 -7.20
N PHE A 97 -18.13 -8.74 -7.02
CA PHE A 97 -18.64 -10.10 -7.26
C PHE A 97 -19.32 -10.72 -6.04
N ILE A 98 -19.12 -10.19 -4.83
CA ILE A 98 -19.83 -10.62 -3.62
C ILE A 98 -20.99 -9.64 -3.35
N PRO A 99 -22.22 -9.91 -3.84
CA PRO A 99 -23.38 -9.02 -3.65
C PRO A 99 -23.81 -8.88 -2.17
N ARG A 100 -23.29 -9.71 -1.26
CA ARG A 100 -23.63 -9.68 0.17
C ARG A 100 -23.16 -8.42 0.91
N PHE A 101 -22.14 -7.72 0.41
CA PHE A 101 -21.65 -6.48 1.04
C PHE A 101 -22.45 -5.22 0.66
N ARG A 102 -23.36 -5.31 -0.32
CA ARG A 102 -24.15 -4.15 -0.81
C ARG A 102 -25.53 -4.02 -0.16
N ARG A 103 -25.89 -4.92 0.76
CA ARG A 103 -27.25 -5.08 1.33
C ARG A 103 -27.37 -4.77 2.83
N ASN A 104 -26.28 -4.37 3.48
CA ASN A 104 -26.27 -3.94 4.88
C ASN A 104 -25.80 -2.48 4.96
#